data_AF-A0A1Y5HAD0-F1
#
_entry.id   AF-A0A1Y5HAD0-F1
#
_cell.length_a   1.000
_cell.length_b   1.000
_cell.length_c   1.000
_cell.angle_alpha   90.00
_cell.angle_beta   90.00
_cell.angle_gamma   90.00
#
_symmetry.space_group_name_H-M   'P 1'
#
loop_
_entity.id
_entity.type
_entity.pdbx_description
1 polymer ?
#
loop_
_entity_poly.entity_id
_entity_poly.type
_entity_poly.pdbx_seq_one_letter_code
_entity_poly.pdbx_strand_id
1 'polypeptide(L)'
;MFPIPVTVPPPFQDNLNLSKPEITMLVTNIEITQYHYDSNCARHCANVALSLRDRTVSLFCQINLPREGDAASRRLGFVDEAERQLRRMPEFRSGRQELRLADHLMHD
;
A
#
# COMPACT_ATOMS: atom_id res chain seq x y z
N MET A 1 -65.29 -27.32 -1.88
CA MET A 1 -64.74 -26.03 -1.43
C MET A 1 -63.40 -26.33 -0.76
N PHE A 2 -62.30 -26.23 -1.51
CA PHE A 2 -60.94 -26.54 -1.03
C PHE A 2 -60.25 -25.25 -0.59
N PRO A 3 -59.47 -25.23 0.51
CA PRO A 3 -58.71 -24.05 0.88
C PRO A 3 -57.41 -23.97 0.08
N ILE A 4 -57.09 -22.78 -0.40
CA ILE A 4 -55.84 -22.45 -1.11
C ILE A 4 -54.73 -22.30 -0.06
N PRO A 5 -53.52 -22.87 -0.25
CA PRO A 5 -52.41 -22.66 0.68
C PRO A 5 -51.85 -21.24 0.49
N VAL A 6 -51.81 -20.47 1.57
CA VAL A 6 -51.20 -19.14 1.61
C VAL A 6 -49.69 -19.32 1.72
N THR A 7 -48.98 -19.18 0.61
CA THR A 7 -47.51 -19.18 0.58
C THR A 7 -47.02 -17.87 1.19
N VAL A 8 -46.46 -17.94 2.39
CA VAL A 8 -45.77 -16.82 3.03
C VAL A 8 -44.42 -16.63 2.34
N PRO A 9 -44.09 -15.45 1.79
CA PRO A 9 -42.75 -15.19 1.26
C PRO A 9 -41.72 -15.13 2.41
N PRO A 10 -40.50 -15.63 2.22
CA PRO A 10 -39.45 -15.59 3.24
C PRO A 10 -39.06 -14.15 3.58
N PRO A 11 -38.53 -13.90 4.79
CA PRO A 11 -38.05 -12.58 5.17
C PRO A 11 -36.87 -12.18 4.28
N PHE A 12 -36.98 -11.00 3.66
CA PHE A 12 -35.88 -10.33 2.97
C PHE A 12 -34.71 -10.22 3.96
N GLN A 13 -33.62 -10.94 3.66
CA GLN A 13 -32.38 -10.80 4.39
C GLN A 13 -31.74 -9.47 4.01
N ASP A 14 -31.70 -8.54 4.96
CA ASP A 14 -30.86 -7.35 4.91
C ASP A 14 -29.38 -7.75 4.97
N ASN A 15 -28.86 -8.27 3.85
CA ASN A 15 -27.41 -8.38 3.63
C ASN A 15 -26.86 -7.04 3.14
N LEU A 16 -27.10 -5.98 3.91
CA LEU A 16 -26.25 -4.79 3.92
C LEU A 16 -25.07 -5.11 4.85
N ASN A 17 -24.25 -6.07 4.45
CA ASN A 17 -22.82 -5.93 4.67
C ASN A 17 -22.42 -4.73 3.83
N LEU A 18 -22.60 -3.56 4.44
CA LEU A 18 -21.88 -2.36 4.11
C LEU A 18 -20.43 -2.79 4.11
N SER A 19 -19.92 -3.14 2.92
CA SER A 19 -18.51 -3.13 2.65
C SER A 19 -18.09 -1.77 3.14
N LYS A 20 -17.42 -1.74 4.30
CA LYS A 20 -16.51 -0.64 4.57
C LYS A 20 -15.80 -0.44 3.24
N PRO A 21 -15.80 0.76 2.66
CA PRO A 21 -14.74 1.03 1.72
C PRO A 21 -13.48 0.90 2.56
N GLU A 22 -12.93 -0.32 2.63
CA GLU A 22 -11.51 -0.50 2.71
C GLU A 22 -11.05 0.28 1.50
N ILE A 23 -10.71 1.55 1.72
CA ILE A 23 -10.05 2.35 0.72
C ILE A 23 -8.67 1.71 0.66
N THR A 24 -8.62 0.60 -0.06
CA THR A 24 -7.43 -0.17 -0.30
C THR A 24 -6.66 0.65 -1.32
N MET A 25 -5.67 1.36 -0.82
CA MET A 25 -4.76 2.11 -1.64
C MET A 25 -3.77 1.15 -2.25
N LEU A 26 -4.05 0.76 -3.49
CA LEU A 26 -3.17 -0.09 -4.28
C LEU A 26 -2.04 0.77 -4.86
N VAL A 27 -0.81 0.48 -4.44
CA VAL A 27 0.39 1.02 -5.10
C VAL A 27 0.60 0.21 -6.38
N THR A 28 0.46 0.86 -7.53
CA THR A 28 0.59 0.23 -8.85
C THR A 28 2.01 0.27 -9.38
N ASN A 29 2.77 1.29 -9.00
CA ASN A 29 4.13 1.51 -9.50
C ASN A 29 5.02 2.14 -8.40
N ILE A 30 6.29 1.75 -8.40
CA ILE A 30 7.35 2.29 -7.55
C ILE A 30 8.50 2.72 -8.44
N GLU A 31 8.75 4.01 -8.50
CA GLU A 31 9.90 4.57 -9.20
C GLU A 31 10.93 5.07 -8.20
N ILE A 32 12.15 4.56 -8.29
CA ILE A 32 13.28 5.02 -7.49
C ILE A 32 14.14 5.94 -8.35
N THR A 33 14.21 7.21 -8.00
CA THR A 33 14.94 8.24 -8.75
C THR A 33 15.96 8.93 -7.86
N GLN A 34 16.94 9.60 -8.49
CA GLN A 34 17.95 10.42 -7.80
C GLN A 34 18.72 9.66 -6.72
N TYR A 35 18.97 8.36 -6.95
CA TYR A 35 19.78 7.54 -6.08
C TYR A 35 21.19 8.10 -5.97
N HIS A 36 21.64 8.33 -4.74
CA HIS A 36 23.01 8.69 -4.44
C HIS A 36 23.43 8.11 -3.09
N TYR A 37 24.70 7.79 -2.96
CA TYR A 37 25.30 7.39 -1.69
C TYR A 37 25.95 8.59 -1.02
N ASP A 38 25.47 8.95 0.16
CA ASP A 38 26.10 9.97 0.99
C ASP A 38 27.20 9.31 1.83
N SER A 39 28.46 9.54 1.42
CA SER A 39 29.63 9.05 2.12
C SER A 39 29.85 9.71 3.48
N ASN A 40 29.30 10.89 3.73
CA ASN A 40 29.45 11.58 5.01
C ASN A 40 28.59 10.91 6.09
N CYS A 41 27.40 10.44 5.72
CA CYS A 41 26.48 9.77 6.64
C CYS A 41 26.50 8.25 6.51
N ALA A 42 27.30 7.70 5.59
CA ALA A 42 27.31 6.29 5.20
C ALA A 42 25.92 5.73 4.86
N ARG A 43 25.11 6.52 4.14
CA ARG A 43 23.70 6.23 3.83
C ARG A 43 23.43 6.23 2.34
N HIS A 44 22.50 5.39 1.91
CA HIS A 44 21.93 5.45 0.57
C HIS A 44 20.67 6.31 0.62
N CYS A 45 20.61 7.32 -0.24
CA CYS A 45 19.51 8.25 -0.35
C CYS A 45 18.87 8.10 -1.73
N ALA A 46 17.55 8.01 -1.79
CA ALA A 46 16.82 8.01 -3.05
C ALA A 46 15.43 8.62 -2.86
N ASN A 47 14.88 9.15 -3.94
CA ASN A 47 13.49 9.54 -3.98
C ASN A 47 12.64 8.39 -4.51
N VAL A 48 11.69 7.93 -3.71
CA VAL A 48 10.77 6.85 -4.04
C VAL A 48 9.41 7.46 -4.36
N ALA A 49 9.02 7.42 -5.63
CA ALA A 49 7.70 7.83 -6.08
C ALA A 49 6.80 6.60 -6.18
N LEU A 50 5.76 6.60 -5.36
CA LEU A 50 4.74 5.57 -5.32
C LEU A 50 3.54 6.09 -6.10
N SER A 51 3.19 5.44 -7.20
CA SER A 51 1.97 5.74 -7.94
C SER A 51 0.84 4.89 -7.39
N LEU A 52 -0.23 5.56 -6.97
CA LEU A 52 -1.48 4.96 -6.56
C LEU A 52 -2.55 5.29 -7.59
N ARG A 53 -3.70 4.62 -7.50
CA ARG A 53 -4.81 4.80 -8.45
C ARG A 53 -5.25 6.26 -8.61
N ASP A 54 -5.29 7.00 -7.51
CA ASP A 54 -5.87 8.34 -7.47
C ASP A 54 -4.83 9.45 -7.22
N ARG A 55 -3.59 9.09 -6.90
CA ARG A 55 -2.53 10.04 -6.53
C ARG A 55 -1.13 9.44 -6.68
N THR A 56 -0.12 10.29 -6.73
CA THR A 56 1.29 9.87 -6.62
C THR A 56 1.89 10.47 -5.36
N VAL A 57 2.62 9.66 -4.58
CA VAL A 57 3.29 10.07 -3.35
C VAL A 57 4.79 9.92 -3.55
N SER A 58 5.53 11.03 -3.47
CA SER A 58 6.98 11.04 -3.55
C SER A 58 7.56 11.16 -2.14
N LEU A 59 8.44 10.22 -1.79
CA LEU A 59 9.03 10.08 -0.45
C LEU A 59 10.54 10.07 -0.56
N PHE A 60 11.18 10.91 0.24
CA PHE A 60 12.63 10.88 0.38
C PHE A 60 13.03 9.77 1.35
N CYS A 61 13.60 8.70 0.82
CA CYS A 61 13.97 7.52 1.60
C CYS A 61 15.48 7.48 1.81
N GLN A 62 15.87 7.14 3.05
CA GLN A 62 17.27 6.99 3.44
C GLN A 62 17.44 5.63 4.12
N ILE A 63 18.37 4.82 3.63
CA ILE A 63 18.63 3.49 4.18
C ILE A 63 20.09 3.38 4.61
N ASN A 64 20.29 2.75 5.78
CA ASN A 64 21.61 2.45 6.31
C ASN A 64 22.04 1.07 5.80
N LEU A 65 22.49 1.01 4.54
CA LEU A 65 23.09 -0.19 3.96
C LEU A 65 24.57 0.06 3.62
N PRO A 66 25.41 -0.99 3.64
CA PRO A 66 26.80 -0.89 3.18
C PRO A 66 26.84 -0.43 1.72
N ARG A 67 27.91 0.28 1.34
CA ARG A 67 28.07 0.85 -0.01
C ARG A 67 28.01 -0.22 -1.11
N GLU A 68 28.61 -1.38 -0.85
CA GLU A 68 28.70 -2.53 -1.76
C GLU A 68 27.56 -3.54 -1.52
N GLY A 69 26.34 -3.04 -1.41
CA GLY A 69 25.15 -3.88 -1.27
C GLY A 69 24.58 -4.29 -2.63
N ASP A 70 23.98 -5.48 -2.67
CA ASP A 70 23.20 -5.94 -3.82
C ASP A 70 22.10 -4.92 -4.20
N ALA A 71 21.84 -4.77 -5.49
CA ALA A 71 20.85 -3.83 -6.00
C ALA A 71 19.44 -4.19 -5.52
N ALA A 72 19.10 -5.49 -5.46
CA ALA A 72 17.81 -5.94 -4.94
C ALA A 72 17.66 -5.63 -3.44
N SER A 73 18.70 -5.86 -2.64
CA SER A 73 18.71 -5.51 -1.21
C SER A 73 18.53 -4.01 -0.96
N ARG A 74 19.13 -3.16 -1.82
CA ARG A 74 18.93 -1.69 -1.76
C ARG A 74 17.50 -1.30 -2.12
N ARG A 75 16.95 -1.89 -3.19
CA ARG A 75 15.56 -1.65 -3.62
C ARG A 75 14.57 -2.01 -2.53
N LEU A 76 14.70 -3.22 -1.95
CA LEU A 76 13.87 -3.66 -0.82
C LEU A 76 13.95 -2.70 0.36
N GLY A 77 15.17 -2.28 0.75
CA GLY A 77 15.33 -1.31 1.83
C GLY A 77 14.62 0.03 1.56
N PHE A 78 14.67 0.53 0.32
CA PHE A 78 13.96 1.75 -0.06
C PHE A 78 12.43 1.58 -0.05
N VAL A 79 11.93 0.42 -0.50
CA VAL A 79 10.50 0.10 -0.44
C VAL A 79 10.03 0.00 1.01
N ASP A 80 10.79 -0.67 1.87
CA ASP A 80 10.50 -0.79 3.31
C ASP A 80 10.47 0.58 4.01
N GLU A 81 11.43 1.47 3.73
CA GLU A 81 11.42 2.81 4.33
C GLU A 81 10.28 3.67 3.76
N ALA A 82 9.97 3.55 2.47
CA ALA A 82 8.82 4.22 1.86
C ALA A 82 7.50 3.75 2.49
N GLU A 83 7.33 2.44 2.67
CA GLU A 83 6.19 1.85 3.35
C GLU A 83 6.11 2.35 4.81
N ARG A 84 7.25 2.37 5.52
CA ARG A 84 7.31 2.88 6.89
C ARG A 84 6.90 4.34 6.98
N GLN A 85 7.31 5.17 6.02
CA GLN A 85 6.92 6.58 5.95
C GLN A 85 5.43 6.72 5.63
N LEU A 86 4.89 5.96 4.67
CA LEU A 86 3.45 5.93 4.36
C LEU A 86 2.63 5.54 5.58
N ARG A 87 2.97 4.45 6.27
CA ARG A 87 2.29 4.00 7.49
C ARG A 87 2.30 5.05 8.61
N ARG A 88 3.28 5.97 8.59
CA ARG A 88 3.36 7.08 9.55
C ARG A 88 2.51 8.28 9.16
N MET A 89 2.04 8.38 7.92
CA MET A 89 1.14 9.45 7.52
C MET A 89 -0.22 9.30 8.23
N PRO A 90 -0.84 10.42 8.66
CA PRO A 90 -2.07 10.40 9.45
C PRO A 90 -3.24 9.70 8.73
N GLU A 91 -3.22 9.72 7.40
CA GLU A 91 -4.21 9.10 6.52
C GLU A 91 -4.29 7.58 6.73
N PHE A 92 -3.14 6.92 6.88
CA PHE A 92 -3.04 5.48 7.14
C PHE A 92 -3.14 5.14 8.63
N ARG A 93 -2.66 6.03 9.52
CA ARG A 93 -2.81 5.86 10.98
C ARG A 93 -4.26 5.83 11.44
N SER A 94 -5.15 6.49 10.71
CA SER A 94 -6.58 6.58 11.07
C SER A 94 -7.36 5.27 10.83
N GLY A 95 -6.73 4.23 10.26
CA GLY A 95 -7.41 2.99 9.87
C GLY A 95 -8.44 3.19 8.75
N ARG A 96 -8.42 4.36 8.08
CA ARG A 96 -9.34 4.72 6.99
C ARG A 96 -8.89 4.18 5.64
N GLN A 97 -7.60 3.87 5.50
CA GLN A 97 -6.98 3.41 4.27
C GLN A 97 -6.01 2.26 4.57
N GLU A 98 -6.19 1.14 3.90
CA GLU A 98 -5.24 0.03 3.93
C GLU A 98 -4.27 0.20 2.77
N LEU A 99 -2.97 0.27 3.05
CA LEU A 99 -1.95 0.31 2.01
C LEU A 99 -1.71 -1.12 1.52
N ARG A 100 -1.94 -1.39 0.24
CA ARG A 100 -1.54 -2.66 -0.39
C ARG A 100 -0.55 -2.38 -1.50
N LEU A 101 0.65 -2.91 -1.35
CA LEU A 101 1.62 -3.00 -2.43
C LEU A 101 1.15 -4.09 -3.38
N ALA A 102 1.14 -3.83 -4.68
CA ALA A 102 0.83 -4.87 -5.64
C ALA A 102 1.94 -5.94 -5.64
N ASP A 103 1.55 -7.22 -5.76
CA ASP A 103 2.47 -8.36 -5.56
C ASP A 103 3.68 -8.35 -6.50
N HIS A 104 3.54 -7.75 -7.69
CA HIS A 104 4.62 -7.59 -8.67
C HIS A 104 5.73 -6.62 -8.22
N LEU A 105 5.48 -5.82 -7.17
CA LEU A 105 6.46 -4.90 -6.60
C LEU A 105 7.29 -5.53 -5.47
N MET A 106 6.88 -6.71 -4.98
CA MET A 106 7.57 -7.42 -3.89
C MET A 106 8.53 -8.52 -4.36
N HIS A 107 8.58 -8.84 -5.66
CA HIS A 107 9.27 -10.04 -6.19
C HIS A 107 10.31 -9.75 -7.29
N ASP A 108 10.84 -8.53 -7.39
CA ASP A 108 11.74 -8.12 -8.48
C ASP A 108 13.12 -7.65 -7.97
#